data_AF-A0A1C4VD95-F1
#
_entry.id   AF-A0A1C4VD95-F1
#
_cell.length_a   1.000
_cell.length_b   1.000
_cell.length_c   1.000
_cell.angle_alpha   90.00
_cell.angle_beta   90.00
_cell.angle_gamma   90.00
#
_symmetry.space_group_name_H-M   'P 1'
#
loop_
_entity.id
_entity.type
_entity.pdbx_description
1 polymer ?
#
loop_
_entity_poly.entity_id
_entity_poly.type
_entity_poly.pdbx_seq_one_letter_code
_entity_poly.pdbx_strand_id
1 'polypeptide(L)' 'MQLQDFLAGLDYPVSREDLVRRWQENGGSTELLQLLKALPAEQFESPAELNAALDTLA' A
#
# COMPACT_ATOMS: atom_id res chain seq x y z
N MET A 1 0.66 13.20 -4.52
CA MET A 1 0.13 11.88 -4.89
C MET A 1 -0.85 11.47 -3.81
N GLN A 2 -2.10 11.14 -4.17
CA GLN A 2 -3.05 10.58 -3.21
C GLN A 2 -2.85 9.05 -3.16
N LEU A 3 -2.98 8.46 -1.97
CA LEU A 3 -2.87 7.01 -1.80
C LEU A 3 -3.85 6.26 -2.72
N GLN A 4 -5.10 6.69 -2.77
CA GLN A 4 -6.15 6.09 -3.61
C GLN A 4 -5.79 5.99 -5.10
N ASP A 5 -5.19 7.03 -5.68
CA ASP A 5 -4.75 7.02 -7.09
C ASP A 5 -3.58 6.07 -7.31
N PHE A 6 -2.63 6.07 -6.36
CA PHE A 6 -1.52 5.14 -6.38
C PHE A 6 -2.02 3.69 -6.34
N LEU A 7 -2.95 3.36 -5.44
CA LEU A 7 -3.51 2.02 -5.31
C LEU A 7 -4.33 1.58 -6.53
N ALA A 8 -5.08 2.50 -7.14
CA ALA A 8 -5.85 2.22 -8.34
C ALA A 8 -4.96 1.96 -9.58
N GLY A 9 -3.74 2.50 -9.59
CA GLY A 9 -2.76 2.32 -10.67
C GLY A 9 -1.81 1.13 -10.51
N LEU A 10 -2.00 0.27 -9.51
CA LEU A 10 -1.15 -0.91 -9.30
C LEU A 10 -1.65 -2.12 -10.10
N ASP A 11 -0.69 -2.93 -10.57
CA ASP A 11 -0.96 -4.25 -11.10
C ASP A 11 -1.07 -5.25 -9.94
N TYR A 12 -2.27 -5.80 -9.75
CA TYR A 12 -2.53 -6.81 -8.74
C TYR A 12 -2.35 -8.23 -9.32
N PRO A 13 -1.91 -9.21 -8.50
CA PRO A 13 -1.61 -9.09 -7.08
C PRO A 13 -0.25 -8.42 -6.81
N VAL A 14 -0.20 -7.58 -5.77
CA VAL A 14 0.99 -6.79 -5.41
C VAL A 14 1.48 -7.19 -4.02
N SER A 15 2.79 -7.40 -3.90
CA SER A 15 3.43 -7.72 -2.62
C SER A 15 3.62 -6.46 -1.77
N ARG A 16 3.53 -6.59 -0.45
CA ARG A 16 3.79 -5.51 0.51
C ARG A 16 5.14 -4.85 0.27
N GLU A 17 6.19 -5.64 -0.01
CA GLU A 17 7.53 -5.11 -0.32
C GLU A 17 7.55 -4.26 -1.59
N ASP A 18 6.96 -4.76 -2.69
CA ASP A 18 6.83 -4.01 -3.93
C ASP A 18 6.01 -2.74 -3.73
N LEU A 19 4.96 -2.81 -2.91
CA LEU A 19 4.10 -1.67 -2.63
C LEU A 19 4.81 -0.58 -1.83
N VAL A 20 5.55 -0.98 -0.79
CA VAL A 20 6.42 -0.09 -0.01
C VAL A 20 7.50 0.53 -0.89
N ARG A 21 8.12 -0.27 -1.76
CA ARG A 21 9.15 0.21 -2.69
C ARG A 21 8.58 1.21 -3.68
N ARG A 22 7.48 0.87 -4.36
CA ARG A 22 6.81 1.77 -5.31
C ARG A 22 6.32 3.04 -4.60
N TRP A 23 5.78 2.94 -3.39
CA TRP A 23 5.37 4.09 -2.60
C TRP A 23 6.55 5.01 -2.28
N GLN A 24 7.69 4.44 -1.89
CA GLN A 24 8.93 5.18 -1.63
C GLN A 24 9.48 5.85 -2.91
N GLU A 25 9.51 5.13 -4.03
CA GLU A 25 9.98 5.63 -5.34
C GLU A 25 9.10 6.77 -5.86
N ASN A 26 7.80 6.75 -5.58
CA ASN A 26 6.86 7.82 -5.91
C ASN A 26 6.91 9.03 -4.95
N GLY A 27 7.84 9.03 -3.98
CA GLY A 27 7.97 10.11 -3.00
C GLY A 27 6.85 10.14 -1.96
N GLY A 28 6.27 8.98 -1.65
CA GLY A 28 5.19 8.83 -0.68
C GLY A 28 5.59 9.20 0.75
N SER A 29 4.62 9.65 1.54
CA SER A 29 4.83 10.06 2.94
C SER A 29 5.38 8.92 3.79
N THR A 30 6.33 9.24 4.68
CA THR A 30 6.94 8.28 5.62
C THR A 30 5.90 7.61 6.52
N GLU A 31 4.88 8.34 6.96
CA GLU A 31 3.81 7.80 7.80
C GLU A 31 3.05 6.66 7.11
N LEU A 32 2.61 6.89 5.88
CA LEU A 32 1.97 5.85 5.05
C LEU A 32 2.93 4.70 4.76
N LEU A 33 4.23 4.98 4.55
CA LEU A 33 5.23 3.91 4.38
C LEU A 33 5.37 3.04 5.63
N GLN A 34 5.27 3.61 6.83
CA GLN A 34 5.27 2.85 8.08
C GLN A 34 4.00 1.99 8.21
N LEU A 35 2.83 2.54 7.90
CA LEU A 35 1.56 1.81 7.90
C LEU A 35 1.62 0.63 6.92
N LEU A 36 2.07 0.86 5.69
CA LEU A 36 2.25 -0.18 4.67
C LEU A 36 3.20 -1.29 5.13
N LYS A 37 4.28 -0.94 5.83
CA LYS A 37 5.19 -1.92 6.44
C LYS A 37 4.58 -2.66 7.61
N ALA A 38 3.65 -2.06 8.34
CA ALA A 38 2.98 -2.66 9.50
C ALA A 38 1.83 -3.61 9.10
N LEU A 39 1.45 -3.65 7.82
CA LEU A 39 0.41 -4.55 7.32
C LEU A 39 0.78 -6.03 7.58
N PRO A 40 -0.13 -6.83 8.14
CA PRO A 40 0.12 -8.24 8.41
C PRO A 40 0.07 -9.10 7.13
N ALA A 41 -0.62 -8.62 6.08
CA ALA A 41 -0.70 -9.29 4.80
C ALA A 41 0.57 -9.03 3.97
N GLU A 42 1.13 -10.10 3.40
CA GLU A 42 2.32 -10.02 2.54
C GLU A 42 2.00 -9.70 1.09
N GLN A 43 0.77 -9.98 0.65
CA GLN A 43 0.29 -9.76 -0.71
C GLN A 43 -1.17 -9.29 -0.67
N PHE A 44 -1.53 -8.46 -1.64
CA PHE A 44 -2.87 -7.94 -1.81
C PHE A 44 -3.36 -8.27 -3.22
N GLU A 45 -4.60 -8.75 -3.33
CA GLU A 45 -5.22 -9.10 -4.61
C GLU A 45 -6.04 -7.95 -5.20
N SER A 46 -6.36 -6.95 -4.38
CA SER A 46 -7.15 -5.80 -4.82
C SER A 46 -6.84 -4.53 -4.02
N PRO A 47 -7.13 -3.34 -4.59
CA PRO A 47 -6.99 -2.07 -3.86
C PRO A 47 -7.97 -1.99 -2.68
N ALA A 48 -9.12 -2.69 -2.76
CA ALA A 48 -10.11 -2.75 -1.70
C ALA A 48 -9.58 -3.50 -0.47
N GLU A 49 -8.91 -4.64 -0.68
CA GLU A 49 -8.29 -5.43 0.37
C GLU A 49 -7.20 -4.64 1.10
N LEU A 50 -6.34 -3.97 0.34
CA LEU A 50 -5.29 -3.15 0.90
C LEU A 50 -5.83 -1.96 1.70
N ASN A 51 -6.86 -1.27 1.19
CA ASN A 51 -7.52 -0.20 1.94
C ASN A 51 -8.13 -0.72 3.24
N ALA A 52 -8.79 -1.88 3.23
CA ALA A 52 -9.34 -2.47 4.45
C ALA A 52 -8.24 -2.82 5.48
N ALA A 53 -7.11 -3.33 5.00
CA ALA A 53 -5.98 -3.65 5.87
C ALA A 53 -5.33 -2.40 6.47
N LEU A 54 -5.29 -1.29 5.74
CA LEU A 54 -4.84 0.02 6.24
C LEU A 54 -5.82 0.63 7.24
N ASP A 55 -7.13 0.55 6.98
CA ASP A 55 -8.18 1.02 7.88
C ASP A 55 -8.13 0.29 9.23
N THR A 56 -7.79 -1.00 9.21
CA THR A 56 -7.61 -1.80 10.43
C THR A 56 -6.45 -1.32 11.31
N LEU A 57 -5.47 -0.62 10.74
CA LEU A 57 -4.27 -0.12 11.46
C LEU A 57 -4.37 1.36 11.88
N ALA A 58 -5.35 2.10 11.37
CA ALA A 58 -5.55 3.53 11.65
C ALA A 58 -6.31 3.76 12.97
#